data_AF-A0ABC9XSG0-F1
#
_entry.id   AF-A0ABC9XSG0-F1
#
_cell.length_a   1.000
_cell.length_b   1.000
_cell.length_c   1.000
_cell.angle_alpha   90.00
_cell.angle_beta   90.00
_cell.angle_gamma   90.00
#
_symmetry.space_group_name_H-M   'P 1'
#
loop_
_entity.id
_entity.type
_entity.pdbx_description
1 polymer ?
#
loop_
_entity_poly.entity_id
_entity_poly.type
_entity_poly.pdbx_seq_one_letter_code
_entity_poly.pdbx_strand_id
1 'polypeptide(L)'
;MAAELVEAKNMVMSFRVSDLQMLLGFVGRSKSGLKHELVTRALQLVQFDCSPEVFKKIKELYETRYAKKSSEVAQPQPQQHRSPEALSIHSSYDRGSTVARTSISTTNIDYPALYGKYLNGLGRLPPKVAKPEVRLVKLPFYTTLDELLKPTELVPQNNEKLQESPCIFALTPRQVELIRNSRELQPGVKSVQVVLRICYTDTSSPQEDQYPPNIAVKVNHSYCSVPGYYPSNKPGVEPKRPCRPINLTHLMYLSAATNRITVTWGNYGKSYSVGLYLVRQMTSAELLQRLKTIGIKHPELCKALEFVPRSYRGECR
;
A
#
# COMPACT_ATOMS: atom_id res chain seq x y z
N MET A 1 35.70 -35.44 2.97
CA MET A 1 35.20 -34.27 3.73
C MET A 1 34.64 -33.15 2.84
N ALA A 2 35.43 -32.56 1.93
CA ALA A 2 34.99 -31.35 1.20
C ALA A 2 33.75 -31.55 0.31
N ALA A 3 33.68 -32.65 -0.45
CA ALA A 3 32.52 -32.97 -1.30
C ALA A 3 31.24 -33.22 -0.48
N GLU A 4 31.34 -33.91 0.66
CA GLU A 4 30.23 -34.15 1.59
C GLU A 4 29.70 -32.84 2.19
N LEU A 5 30.57 -31.89 2.52
CA LEU A 5 30.16 -30.58 3.04
C LEU A 5 29.37 -29.77 1.99
N VAL A 6 29.73 -29.90 0.70
CA VAL A 6 28.93 -29.34 -0.41
C VAL A 6 27.60 -30.07 -0.57
N GLU A 7 27.58 -31.41 -0.49
CA GLU A 7 26.36 -32.22 -0.51
C GLU A 7 25.38 -31.80 0.60
N ALA A 8 25.86 -31.70 1.86
CA ALA A 8 25.04 -31.28 3.00
C ALA A 8 24.50 -29.85 2.86
N LYS A 9 25.29 -28.91 2.32
CA LYS A 9 24.80 -27.56 2.01
C LYS A 9 23.68 -27.57 0.98
N ASN A 10 23.80 -28.38 -0.08
CA ASN A 10 22.76 -28.56 -1.10
C ASN A 10 21.49 -29.21 -0.51
N MET A 11 21.65 -30.22 0.36
CA MET A 11 20.54 -30.83 1.09
C MET A 11 19.81 -29.79 1.96
N VAL A 12 20.53 -29.02 2.79
CA VAL A 12 19.96 -27.96 3.66
C VAL A 12 19.26 -26.86 2.86
N MET A 13 19.78 -26.44 1.71
CA MET A 13 19.10 -25.47 0.83
C MET A 13 17.70 -25.96 0.38
N SER A 14 17.51 -27.27 0.21
CA SER A 14 16.22 -27.85 -0.16
C SER A 14 15.17 -27.86 0.96
N PHE A 15 15.57 -27.62 2.22
CA PHE A 15 14.73 -27.91 3.38
C PHE A 15 13.52 -26.96 3.53
N ARG A 16 12.44 -27.47 4.14
CA ARG A 16 11.30 -26.66 4.58
C ARG A 16 11.57 -26.07 5.97
N VAL A 17 10.71 -25.14 6.41
CA VAL A 17 10.81 -24.51 7.75
C VAL A 17 10.79 -25.56 8.85
N SER A 18 9.88 -26.55 8.78
CA SER A 18 9.81 -27.71 9.68
C SER A 18 11.15 -28.43 9.82
N ASP A 19 11.83 -28.67 8.70
CA ASP A 19 12.99 -29.57 8.64
C ASP A 19 14.25 -28.83 9.12
N LEU A 20 14.33 -27.52 8.83
CA LEU A 20 15.31 -26.61 9.42
C LEU A 20 15.11 -26.46 10.94
N GLN A 21 13.87 -26.41 11.41
CA GLN A 21 13.53 -26.35 12.84
C GLN A 21 13.86 -27.65 13.57
N MET A 22 13.67 -28.81 12.93
CA MET A 22 14.12 -30.10 13.45
C MET A 22 15.64 -30.19 13.49
N LEU A 23 16.35 -29.79 12.42
CA LEU A 23 17.82 -29.79 12.37
C LEU A 23 18.44 -28.85 13.41
N LEU A 24 18.00 -27.58 13.46
CA LEU A 24 18.49 -26.62 14.45
C LEU A 24 18.11 -27.03 15.87
N GLY A 25 16.91 -27.59 16.06
CA GLY A 25 16.46 -28.09 17.35
C GLY A 25 17.19 -29.33 17.85
N PHE A 26 17.71 -30.17 16.97
CA PHE A 26 18.57 -31.31 17.29
C PHE A 26 19.92 -30.87 17.89
N VAL A 27 20.45 -29.73 17.42
CA VAL A 27 21.71 -29.12 17.93
C VAL A 27 21.48 -28.01 18.97
N GLY A 28 20.30 -27.95 19.59
CA GLY A 28 19.97 -26.95 20.62
C GLY A 28 19.89 -25.49 20.14
N ARG A 29 20.01 -25.21 18.83
CA ARG A 29 19.93 -23.85 18.28
C ARG A 29 18.48 -23.37 18.19
N SER A 30 18.30 -22.04 18.21
CA SER A 30 16.98 -21.41 18.14
C SER A 30 16.17 -21.89 16.92
N LYS A 31 14.89 -22.19 17.16
CA LYS A 31 13.93 -22.72 16.18
C LYS A 31 12.97 -21.64 15.64
N SER A 32 12.99 -20.43 16.20
CA SER A 32 12.21 -19.29 15.71
C SER A 32 12.93 -18.54 14.58
N GLY A 33 12.18 -17.74 13.82
CA GLY A 33 12.68 -16.91 12.72
C GLY A 33 12.12 -17.27 11.34
N LEU A 34 12.43 -16.45 10.35
CA LEU A 34 12.04 -16.64 8.95
C LEU A 34 12.83 -17.76 8.28
N LYS A 35 12.31 -18.34 7.18
CA LYS A 35 12.98 -19.45 6.47
C LYS A 35 14.44 -19.12 6.15
N HIS A 36 14.72 -17.92 5.65
CA HIS A 36 16.10 -17.52 5.30
C HIS A 36 17.02 -17.51 6.53
N GLU A 37 16.58 -16.99 7.67
CA GLU A 37 17.37 -16.95 8.91
C GLU A 37 17.67 -18.36 9.45
N LEU A 38 16.71 -19.28 9.30
CA LEU A 38 16.87 -20.69 9.65
C LEU A 38 17.83 -21.40 8.69
N VAL A 39 17.73 -21.14 7.37
CA VAL A 39 18.70 -21.61 6.37
C VAL A 39 20.11 -21.09 6.67
N THR A 40 20.28 -19.79 6.91
CA THR A 40 21.59 -19.20 7.21
C THR A 40 22.24 -19.82 8.44
N ARG A 41 21.48 -20.01 9.54
CA ARG A 41 21.97 -20.71 10.75
C ARG A 41 22.30 -22.19 10.50
N ALA A 42 21.54 -22.88 9.64
CA ALA A 42 21.81 -24.27 9.28
C ALA A 42 23.02 -24.41 8.33
N LEU A 43 23.26 -23.43 7.45
CA LEU A 43 24.45 -23.39 6.59
C LEU A 43 25.71 -23.03 7.38
N GLN A 44 25.60 -22.16 8.40
CA GLN A 44 26.67 -21.89 9.37
C GLN A 44 27.00 -23.15 10.18
N LEU A 45 25.98 -23.86 10.68
CA LEU A 45 26.14 -25.17 11.33
C LEU A 45 26.91 -26.16 10.44
N VAL A 46 26.55 -26.28 9.15
CA VAL A 46 27.26 -27.16 8.19
C VAL A 46 28.66 -26.63 7.80
N GLN A 47 28.95 -25.34 7.99
CA GLN A 47 30.23 -24.74 7.61
C GLN A 47 31.28 -24.75 8.73
N PHE A 48 30.86 -24.57 9.98
CA PHE A 48 31.77 -24.36 11.12
C PHE A 48 31.64 -25.43 12.21
N ASP A 49 30.46 -26.05 12.34
CA ASP A 49 30.08 -26.89 13.50
C ASP A 49 29.55 -28.28 13.05
N CYS A 50 30.01 -28.78 11.90
CA CYS A 50 29.41 -29.95 11.26
C CYS A 50 29.96 -31.28 11.81
N SER A 51 29.28 -31.84 12.81
CA SER A 51 29.60 -33.17 13.34
C SER A 51 29.04 -34.32 12.46
N PRO A 52 29.55 -35.56 12.59
CA PRO A 52 29.00 -36.73 11.89
C PRO A 52 27.51 -36.97 12.19
N GLU A 53 27.05 -36.65 13.39
CA GLU A 53 25.66 -36.80 13.83
C GLU A 53 24.76 -35.75 13.14
N VAL A 54 25.24 -34.52 13.02
CA VAL A 54 24.57 -33.45 12.25
C VAL A 54 24.47 -33.84 10.77
N PHE A 55 25.57 -34.35 10.19
CA PHE A 55 25.60 -34.82 8.82
C PHE A 55 24.62 -35.98 8.58
N LYS A 56 24.61 -36.98 9.47
CA LYS A 56 23.63 -38.08 9.46
C LYS A 56 22.19 -37.56 9.56
N LYS A 57 21.92 -36.58 10.42
CA LYS A 57 20.58 -36.00 10.58
C LYS A 57 20.11 -35.20 9.36
N ILE A 58 21.04 -34.58 8.63
CA ILE A 58 20.74 -33.93 7.33
C ILE A 58 20.35 -34.98 6.28
N LYS A 59 21.08 -36.10 6.19
CA LYS A 59 20.71 -37.18 5.25
C LYS A 59 19.37 -37.81 5.61
N GLU A 60 19.14 -38.14 6.88
CA GLU A 60 17.87 -38.67 7.39
C GLU A 60 16.66 -37.76 7.02
N LEU A 61 16.77 -36.44 7.26
CA LEU A 61 15.73 -35.46 6.94
C LEU A 61 15.53 -35.23 5.43
N TYR A 62 16.58 -35.43 4.62
CA TYR A 62 16.50 -35.38 3.17
C TYR A 62 15.81 -36.63 2.62
N GLU A 63 16.33 -37.82 2.97
CA GLU A 63 15.83 -39.13 2.55
C GLU A 63 14.35 -39.32 2.94
N THR A 64 13.97 -38.98 4.17
CA THR A 64 12.56 -39.05 4.63
C THR A 64 11.61 -38.26 3.72
N ARG A 65 12.04 -37.12 3.17
CA ARG A 65 11.21 -36.31 2.26
C ARG A 65 11.10 -36.93 0.86
N TYR A 66 12.19 -37.47 0.32
CA TYR A 66 12.21 -37.99 -1.05
C TYR A 66 11.73 -39.44 -1.16
N ALA A 67 11.91 -40.26 -0.12
CA ALA A 67 11.29 -41.60 -0.01
C ALA A 67 9.75 -41.51 -0.04
N LYS A 68 9.16 -40.57 0.72
CA LYS A 68 7.71 -40.27 0.67
C LYS A 68 7.20 -39.76 -0.69
N LYS A 69 8.07 -39.52 -1.68
CA LYS A 69 7.67 -39.18 -3.05
C LYS A 69 7.47 -40.42 -3.95
N SER A 70 7.92 -41.60 -3.53
CA SER A 70 7.75 -42.87 -4.28
C SER A 70 6.57 -43.72 -3.81
N SER A 71 5.96 -43.42 -2.66
CA SER A 71 4.93 -44.27 -2.05
C SER A 71 3.95 -43.51 -1.15
N GLU A 72 2.93 -42.89 -1.75
CA GLU A 72 1.63 -42.57 -1.12
C GLU A 72 0.64 -42.01 -2.17
N VAL A 73 -0.12 -42.89 -2.82
CA VAL A 73 -1.34 -42.53 -3.56
C VAL A 73 -2.53 -43.19 -2.85
N ALA A 74 -2.97 -42.56 -1.76
CA ALA A 74 -4.16 -42.94 -0.99
C ALA A 74 -4.75 -41.73 -0.25
N GLN A 75 -6.02 -41.84 0.16
CA GLN A 75 -6.83 -40.82 0.84
C GLN A 75 -7.07 -41.26 2.32
N PRO A 76 -7.90 -40.57 3.15
CA PRO A 76 -8.18 -39.14 3.34
C PRO A 76 -7.90 -38.68 4.81
N GLN A 77 -8.47 -37.54 5.24
CA GLN A 77 -8.34 -36.91 6.57
C GLN A 77 -8.96 -37.71 7.74
N PRO A 78 -8.61 -37.41 9.01
CA PRO A 78 -9.48 -36.54 9.82
C PRO A 78 -8.75 -35.49 10.72
N GLN A 79 -9.54 -34.73 11.49
CA GLN A 79 -9.14 -33.57 12.33
C GLN A 79 -8.68 -33.96 13.76
N GLN A 80 -8.03 -33.04 14.49
CA GLN A 80 -8.29 -32.82 15.93
C GLN A 80 -7.81 -31.46 16.51
N HIS A 81 -8.30 -31.11 17.70
CA HIS A 81 -8.09 -29.87 18.46
C HIS A 81 -6.70 -29.74 19.13
N ARG A 82 -6.28 -28.51 19.55
CA ARG A 82 -6.38 -28.03 20.97
C ARG A 82 -5.81 -26.62 21.21
N SER A 83 -6.47 -25.91 22.13
CA SER A 83 -6.05 -24.72 22.93
C SER A 83 -6.73 -24.85 24.32
N PRO A 84 -6.59 -23.93 25.30
CA PRO A 84 -5.71 -22.76 25.45
C PRO A 84 -4.87 -22.81 26.76
N GLU A 85 -4.18 -21.71 27.13
CA GLU A 85 -3.93 -21.16 28.51
C GLU A 85 -2.83 -20.06 28.42
N ALA A 86 -2.77 -18.90 29.13
CA ALA A 86 -3.60 -18.17 30.12
C ALA A 86 -3.02 -18.02 31.56
N LEU A 87 -2.15 -17.00 31.76
CA LEU A 87 -1.81 -16.32 33.04
C LEU A 87 -1.35 -14.87 32.71
N SER A 88 -1.30 -13.83 33.56
CA SER A 88 -2.10 -13.30 34.70
C SER A 88 -1.20 -12.52 35.69
N ILE A 89 -1.63 -11.30 36.13
CA ILE A 89 -1.22 -10.59 37.39
C ILE A 89 0.25 -10.06 37.43
N HIS A 90 0.70 -8.94 38.06
CA HIS A 90 0.21 -7.70 38.75
C HIS A 90 1.42 -6.71 38.87
N SER A 91 1.42 -5.45 39.39
CA SER A 91 0.45 -4.35 39.63
C SER A 91 1.18 -3.13 40.29
N SER A 92 0.69 -1.88 40.10
CA SER A 92 0.99 -0.64 40.88
C SER A 92 2.47 -0.14 40.89
N TYR A 93 2.84 1.10 41.27
CA TYR A 93 2.22 2.13 42.15
C TYR A 93 2.58 3.61 41.77
N ASP A 94 1.94 4.56 42.45
CA ASP A 94 1.98 6.04 42.29
C ASP A 94 3.26 6.79 42.70
N ARG A 95 3.44 8.00 42.12
CA ARG A 95 3.64 9.25 42.90
C ARG A 95 3.38 10.52 42.07
N GLY A 96 2.86 11.59 42.67
CA GLY A 96 2.63 12.88 42.01
C GLY A 96 2.60 14.10 42.94
N SER A 97 2.60 15.31 42.35
CA SER A 97 2.24 16.63 42.94
C SER A 97 2.12 17.66 41.81
N THR A 98 1.07 18.50 41.69
CA THR A 98 0.71 19.74 42.45
C THR A 98 1.77 20.87 42.34
N VAL A 99 1.49 22.17 42.13
CA VAL A 99 0.25 23.02 42.19
C VAL A 99 0.23 24.04 40.99
N ALA A 100 -0.92 24.68 40.73
CA ALA A 100 -1.19 25.65 39.63
C ALA A 100 -0.96 27.15 39.96
N ARG A 101 -1.10 28.03 38.93
CA ARG A 101 -1.68 29.41 38.91
C ARG A 101 -1.70 29.94 37.45
N THR A 102 -2.83 30.33 36.83
CA THR A 102 -3.53 31.65 36.82
C THR A 102 -2.66 32.84 36.39
N SER A 103 -3.07 33.81 35.55
CA SER A 103 -4.32 34.07 34.78
C SER A 103 -4.13 35.32 33.85
N ILE A 104 -5.20 35.89 33.24
CA ILE A 104 -5.29 37.23 32.60
C ILE A 104 -4.69 37.34 31.16
N SER A 105 -5.14 38.22 30.25
CA SER A 105 -6.45 38.33 29.53
C SER A 105 -6.40 39.42 28.43
N THR A 106 -7.13 39.23 27.31
CA THR A 106 -7.52 40.25 26.29
C THR A 106 -6.37 41.00 25.56
N THR A 107 -6.51 41.70 24.42
CA THR A 107 -7.65 42.32 23.68
C THR A 107 -7.59 42.12 22.15
N ASN A 108 -8.66 42.48 21.44
CA ASN A 108 -8.74 42.56 19.95
C ASN A 108 -8.02 43.78 19.36
N ILE A 109 -7.85 43.84 18.03
CA ILE A 109 -8.49 44.83 17.13
C ILE A 109 -8.20 44.54 15.63
N ASP A 110 -9.11 44.95 14.76
CA ASP A 110 -9.18 44.64 13.32
C ASP A 110 -8.64 45.72 12.36
N TYR A 111 -8.44 45.28 11.11
CA TYR A 111 -8.51 45.97 9.80
C TYR A 111 -8.81 47.49 9.70
N PRO A 112 -8.33 48.13 8.62
CA PRO A 112 -9.30 48.59 7.62
C PRO A 112 -8.91 48.35 6.14
N ALA A 113 -9.90 47.98 5.32
CA ALA A 113 -9.76 47.79 3.87
C ALA A 113 -10.49 48.92 3.11
N LEU A 114 -9.84 50.07 2.92
CA LEU A 114 -10.37 51.18 2.12
C LEU A 114 -9.29 51.85 1.26
N TYR A 115 -8.89 51.18 0.18
CA TYR A 115 -8.29 51.85 -0.99
C TYR A 115 -8.79 51.27 -2.33
N GLY A 116 -10.10 50.98 -2.37
CA GLY A 116 -10.81 50.42 -3.52
C GLY A 116 -11.67 51.44 -4.27
N LYS A 117 -11.06 52.52 -4.79
CA LYS A 117 -11.60 53.45 -5.81
C LYS A 117 -10.49 54.42 -6.26
N TYR A 118 -10.72 55.09 -7.41
CA TYR A 118 -9.82 56.05 -8.07
C TYR A 118 -8.56 55.49 -8.75
N LEU A 119 -8.75 54.74 -9.83
CA LEU A 119 -8.10 55.01 -11.14
C LEU A 119 -8.74 54.12 -12.21
N ASN A 120 -9.38 54.73 -13.21
CA ASN A 120 -10.00 54.02 -14.34
C ASN A 120 -9.08 54.07 -15.57
N GLY A 121 -8.91 52.92 -16.24
CA GLY A 121 -8.32 52.84 -17.59
C GLY A 121 -6.88 52.30 -17.63
N LEU A 122 -6.58 51.58 -18.72
CA LEU A 122 -5.24 51.13 -19.13
C LEU A 122 -4.47 50.24 -18.13
N GLY A 123 -5.15 49.27 -17.54
CA GLY A 123 -4.54 48.17 -16.78
C GLY A 123 -4.98 46.79 -17.27
N ARG A 124 -4.46 46.32 -18.41
CA ARG A 124 -4.60 44.90 -18.78
C ARG A 124 -3.69 44.10 -17.84
N LEU A 125 -4.26 43.57 -16.74
CA LEU A 125 -3.54 42.64 -15.88
C LEU A 125 -2.92 41.54 -16.76
N PRO A 126 -1.63 41.20 -16.59
CA PRO A 126 -1.04 40.10 -17.32
C PRO A 126 -1.89 38.84 -17.05
N PRO A 127 -2.22 38.04 -18.08
CA PRO A 127 -3.00 36.83 -17.86
C PRO A 127 -2.28 36.00 -16.81
N LYS A 128 -2.95 35.70 -15.69
CA LYS A 128 -2.35 34.93 -14.59
C LYS A 128 -1.81 33.63 -15.18
N VAL A 129 -0.49 33.54 -15.29
CA VAL A 129 0.18 32.33 -15.78
C VAL A 129 -0.24 31.22 -14.83
N ALA A 130 -1.05 30.29 -15.34
CA ALA A 130 -1.60 29.23 -14.52
C ALA A 130 -0.43 28.43 -13.95
N LYS A 131 -0.26 28.45 -12.63
CA LYS A 131 0.74 27.61 -11.97
C LYS A 131 0.46 26.16 -12.37
N PRO A 132 1.49 25.37 -12.77
CA PRO A 132 1.28 23.96 -13.06
C PRO A 132 0.64 23.26 -11.86
N GLU A 133 -0.60 22.79 -12.00
CA GLU A 133 -1.27 21.97 -10.98
C GLU A 133 -0.93 20.48 -11.23
N VAL A 134 -0.65 19.74 -10.16
CA VAL A 134 -0.51 18.28 -10.20
C VAL A 134 -1.87 17.69 -10.60
N ARG A 135 -1.87 16.77 -11.57
CA ARG A 135 -3.09 16.15 -12.11
C ARG A 135 -2.95 14.64 -12.04
N LEU A 136 -3.96 13.95 -11.51
CA LEU A 136 -3.98 12.49 -11.47
C LEU A 136 -4.57 11.89 -12.76
N VAL A 137 -4.05 10.75 -13.19
CA VAL A 137 -4.61 9.93 -14.29
C VAL A 137 -6.06 9.53 -13.93
N LYS A 138 -6.98 9.64 -14.89
CA LYS A 138 -8.39 9.26 -14.72
C LYS A 138 -8.51 7.73 -14.71
N LEU A 139 -9.17 7.20 -13.69
CA LEU A 139 -9.31 5.76 -13.50
C LEU A 139 -10.60 5.26 -14.18
N PRO A 140 -10.56 4.23 -15.04
CA PRO A 140 -11.74 3.79 -15.79
C PRO A 140 -12.96 3.45 -14.93
N PHE A 141 -12.73 2.80 -13.78
CA PHE A 141 -13.78 2.37 -12.85
C PHE A 141 -14.31 3.45 -11.91
N TYR A 142 -13.84 4.69 -12.01
CA TYR A 142 -14.26 5.79 -11.12
C TYR A 142 -14.63 7.05 -11.90
N THR A 143 -15.87 7.50 -11.75
CA THR A 143 -16.30 8.83 -12.19
C THR A 143 -16.20 9.79 -11.01
N THR A 144 -15.31 10.79 -11.08
CA THR A 144 -15.25 11.86 -10.08
C THR A 144 -16.58 12.64 -10.07
N LEU A 145 -17.16 12.77 -8.88
CA LEU A 145 -18.34 13.60 -8.61
C LEU A 145 -17.94 14.94 -7.98
N ASP A 146 -16.90 14.95 -7.14
CA ASP A 146 -16.44 16.13 -6.40
C ASP A 146 -14.94 16.02 -6.03
N GLU A 147 -14.27 17.16 -5.84
CA GLU A 147 -12.88 17.27 -5.39
C GLU A 147 -12.86 17.87 -3.97
N LEU A 148 -12.87 16.98 -2.97
CA LEU A 148 -12.92 17.33 -1.55
C LEU A 148 -11.58 17.91 -1.05
N LEU A 149 -10.47 17.53 -1.70
CA LEU A 149 -9.16 18.15 -1.58
C LEU A 149 -8.43 18.07 -2.92
N LYS A 150 -8.08 19.24 -3.47
CA LYS A 150 -7.13 19.42 -4.57
C LYS A 150 -5.83 18.63 -4.35
N PRO A 151 -5.14 18.13 -5.40
CA PRO A 151 -3.78 17.58 -5.27
C PRO A 151 -2.83 18.54 -4.54
N THR A 152 -2.59 18.26 -3.26
CA THR A 152 -1.87 19.12 -2.31
C THR A 152 -0.57 18.43 -1.91
N GLU A 153 0.56 19.12 -1.96
CA GLU A 153 1.86 18.55 -1.58
C GLU A 153 1.92 18.19 -0.09
N LEU A 154 2.46 17.01 0.19
CA LEU A 154 2.81 16.55 1.53
C LEU A 154 4.11 17.25 1.94
N VAL A 155 4.00 18.44 2.53
CA VAL A 155 5.14 19.24 2.98
C VAL A 155 5.65 18.72 4.34
N PRO A 156 6.95 18.40 4.50
CA PRO A 156 7.54 18.07 5.79
C PRO A 156 7.33 19.18 6.82
N GLN A 157 6.94 18.82 8.04
CA GLN A 157 6.71 19.75 9.15
C GLN A 157 7.93 19.88 10.08
N ASN A 158 8.84 18.90 10.04
CA ASN A 158 10.06 18.86 10.85
C ASN A 158 11.16 18.05 10.13
N ASN A 159 12.31 17.83 10.80
CA ASN A 159 13.46 17.10 10.25
C ASN A 159 13.39 15.57 10.44
N GLU A 160 12.25 15.00 10.86
CA GLU A 160 12.11 13.56 11.09
C GLU A 160 11.91 12.78 9.77
N LYS A 161 12.37 11.53 9.74
CA LYS A 161 12.20 10.64 8.58
C LYS A 161 10.75 10.19 8.36
N LEU A 162 9.91 10.29 9.39
CA LEU A 162 8.48 10.01 9.33
C LEU A 162 7.73 11.32 9.61
N GLN A 163 6.77 11.64 8.76
CA GLN A 163 6.01 12.89 8.77
C GLN A 163 4.52 12.58 8.96
N GLU A 164 3.79 13.48 9.61
CA GLU A 164 2.32 13.46 9.66
C GLU A 164 1.73 14.69 8.98
N SER A 165 0.84 14.47 8.02
CA SER A 165 0.14 15.53 7.29
C SER A 165 -1.37 15.40 7.51
N PRO A 166 -1.99 16.28 8.32
CA PRO A 166 -3.42 16.25 8.58
C PRO A 166 -4.23 16.99 7.50
N CYS A 167 -5.36 16.41 7.12
CA CYS A 167 -6.42 17.03 6.33
C CYS A 167 -7.71 17.03 7.16
N ILE A 168 -8.42 18.16 7.18
CA ILE A 168 -9.61 18.37 8.01
C ILE A 168 -10.70 18.98 7.11
N PHE A 169 -11.86 18.35 7.03
CA PHE A 169 -12.97 18.78 6.17
C PHE A 169 -14.32 18.28 6.72
N ALA A 170 -15.42 18.87 6.28
CA ALA A 170 -16.78 18.36 6.51
C ALA A 170 -17.42 17.94 5.19
N LEU A 171 -18.28 16.92 5.21
CA LEU A 171 -19.08 16.53 4.05
C LEU A 171 -20.34 17.41 4.00
N THR A 172 -20.72 17.88 2.81
CA THR A 172 -21.99 18.60 2.64
C THR A 172 -23.17 17.61 2.75
N PRO A 173 -24.39 18.07 3.13
CA PRO A 173 -25.55 17.17 3.24
C PRO A 173 -25.81 16.36 1.97
N ARG A 174 -25.63 16.97 0.79
CA ARG A 174 -25.74 16.31 -0.52
C ARG A 174 -24.69 15.22 -0.74
N GLN A 175 -23.45 15.44 -0.32
CA GLN A 175 -22.39 14.42 -0.40
C GLN A 175 -22.69 13.25 0.56
N VAL A 176 -23.16 13.54 1.78
CA VAL A 176 -23.60 12.54 2.76
C VAL A 176 -24.76 11.70 2.22
N GLU A 177 -25.76 12.33 1.61
CA GLU A 177 -26.89 11.66 0.97
C GLU A 177 -26.45 10.76 -0.19
N LEU A 178 -25.62 11.28 -1.12
CA LEU A 178 -25.08 10.50 -2.24
C LEU A 178 -24.33 9.23 -1.77
N ILE A 179 -23.58 9.32 -0.67
CA ILE A 179 -22.91 8.16 -0.07
C ILE A 179 -23.95 7.19 0.52
N ARG A 180 -24.87 7.67 1.37
CA ARG A 180 -25.89 6.84 2.04
C ARG A 180 -26.76 6.08 1.03
N ASN A 181 -27.28 6.78 0.02
CA ASN A 181 -28.18 6.25 -1.00
C ASN A 181 -27.47 5.31 -2.01
N SER A 182 -26.18 5.01 -1.80
CA SER A 182 -25.37 4.12 -2.63
C SER A 182 -24.80 2.91 -1.87
N ARG A 183 -25.14 2.74 -0.59
CA ARG A 183 -24.76 1.59 0.23
C ARG A 183 -25.77 0.44 0.10
N GLU A 184 -25.86 -0.16 -1.08
CA GLU A 184 -26.50 -1.48 -1.23
C GLU A 184 -25.58 -2.61 -0.73
N LEU A 185 -26.19 -3.69 -0.24
CA LEU A 185 -25.53 -4.75 0.55
C LEU A 185 -24.71 -5.77 -0.28
N GLN A 186 -24.44 -5.49 -1.56
CA GLN A 186 -23.98 -6.48 -2.55
C GLN A 186 -22.60 -6.11 -3.15
N PRO A 187 -21.60 -7.02 -3.15
CA PRO A 187 -20.34 -6.80 -3.84
C PRO A 187 -20.51 -6.59 -5.35
N GLY A 188 -19.77 -5.63 -5.93
CA GLY A 188 -19.79 -5.34 -7.37
C GLY A 188 -20.85 -4.34 -7.83
N VAL A 189 -21.71 -3.85 -6.92
CA VAL A 189 -22.72 -2.82 -7.20
C VAL A 189 -22.08 -1.41 -7.22
N LYS A 190 -22.75 -0.48 -7.91
CA LYS A 190 -22.37 0.95 -7.99
C LYS A 190 -22.42 1.57 -6.59
N SER A 191 -21.34 2.19 -6.15
CA SER A 191 -21.28 2.90 -4.87
C SER A 191 -20.61 4.26 -5.01
N VAL A 192 -20.99 5.22 -4.17
CA VAL A 192 -20.35 6.52 -4.04
C VAL A 192 -19.39 6.46 -2.85
N GLN A 193 -18.13 6.82 -3.10
CA GLN A 193 -17.02 6.59 -2.18
C GLN A 193 -16.22 7.88 -1.98
N VAL A 194 -15.79 8.11 -0.74
CA VAL A 194 -14.72 9.06 -0.40
C VAL A 194 -13.39 8.33 -0.55
N VAL A 195 -12.56 8.78 -1.48
CA VAL A 195 -11.37 8.07 -1.94
C VAL A 195 -10.16 8.99 -1.90
N LEU A 196 -9.12 8.55 -1.19
CA LEU A 196 -7.82 9.19 -1.12
C LEU A 196 -6.93 8.68 -2.27
N ARG A 197 -6.26 9.59 -2.97
CA ARG A 197 -5.25 9.29 -4.00
C ARG A 197 -3.95 9.99 -3.63
N ILE A 198 -2.83 9.33 -3.85
CA ILE A 198 -1.49 9.86 -3.56
C ILE A 198 -0.63 9.59 -4.80
N CYS A 199 0.20 10.55 -5.19
CA CYS A 199 1.06 10.50 -6.38
C CYS A 199 2.35 11.31 -6.13
N TYR A 200 3.27 11.34 -7.10
CA TYR A 200 4.40 12.27 -7.05
C TYR A 200 3.96 13.72 -7.26
N THR A 201 4.67 14.68 -6.67
CA THR A 201 4.50 16.11 -6.95
C THR A 201 5.21 16.48 -8.25
N ASP A 202 4.73 15.94 -9.36
CA ASP A 202 5.14 16.32 -10.71
C ASP A 202 3.93 16.84 -11.51
N THR A 203 4.20 17.85 -12.33
CA THR A 203 3.22 18.61 -13.10
C THR A 203 3.43 18.48 -14.61
N SER A 204 4.54 17.87 -15.03
CA SER A 204 4.92 17.65 -16.44
C SER A 204 3.88 16.81 -17.19
N SER A 205 3.35 15.77 -16.52
CA SER A 205 2.34 14.86 -17.05
C SER A 205 1.29 14.51 -15.99
N PRO A 206 0.13 13.95 -16.37
CA PRO A 206 -0.80 13.33 -15.43
C PRO A 206 -0.13 12.15 -14.69
N GLN A 207 -0.19 12.16 -13.38
CA GLN A 207 0.49 11.20 -12.50
C GLN A 207 -0.38 9.97 -12.20
N GLU A 208 0.24 8.78 -12.12
CA GLU A 208 -0.41 7.58 -11.59
C GLU A 208 -0.47 7.60 -10.05
N ASP A 209 -1.29 6.74 -9.45
CA ASP A 209 -1.29 6.54 -8.00
C ASP A 209 0.06 5.92 -7.56
N GLN A 210 0.79 6.59 -6.68
CA GLN A 210 2.07 6.16 -6.13
C GLN A 210 2.19 6.61 -4.67
N TYR A 211 2.32 5.65 -3.76
CA TYR A 211 2.47 5.93 -2.34
C TYR A 211 3.91 6.35 -1.96
N PRO A 212 4.09 7.15 -0.89
CA PRO A 212 5.37 7.31 -0.23
C PRO A 212 5.79 6.04 0.55
N PRO A 213 7.09 5.90 0.89
CA PRO A 213 7.55 4.92 1.86
C PRO A 213 6.80 5.06 3.19
N ASN A 214 6.68 3.97 3.95
CA ASN A 214 6.09 3.93 5.29
C ASN A 214 4.67 4.55 5.41
N ILE A 215 3.91 4.61 4.31
CA ILE A 215 2.54 5.13 4.28
C ILE A 215 1.62 4.41 5.29
N ALA A 216 0.98 5.21 6.14
CA ALA A 216 -0.20 4.83 6.92
C ALA A 216 -1.25 5.93 6.82
N VAL A 217 -2.53 5.57 6.92
CA VAL A 217 -3.66 6.52 6.87
C VAL A 217 -4.55 6.29 8.08
N LYS A 218 -4.76 7.33 8.87
CA LYS A 218 -5.71 7.36 9.98
C LYS A 218 -6.90 8.24 9.60
N VAL A 219 -8.12 7.77 9.86
CA VAL A 219 -9.35 8.52 9.66
C VAL A 219 -10.09 8.59 11.00
N ASN A 220 -10.31 9.81 11.47
CA ASN A 220 -10.85 10.11 12.79
C ASN A 220 -10.03 9.41 13.88
N HIS A 221 -10.56 8.34 14.49
CA HIS A 221 -9.86 7.57 15.53
C HIS A 221 -9.29 6.23 15.04
N SER A 222 -9.60 5.79 13.81
CA SER A 222 -9.28 4.45 13.29
C SER A 222 -8.22 4.48 12.18
N TYR A 223 -7.39 3.45 12.09
CA TYR A 223 -6.48 3.27 10.95
C TYR A 223 -7.18 2.59 9.78
N CYS A 224 -6.90 3.04 8.57
CA CYS A 224 -7.33 2.41 7.32
C CYS A 224 -6.28 1.40 6.85
N SER A 225 -6.72 0.23 6.37
CA SER A 225 -5.81 -0.76 5.79
C SER A 225 -5.30 -0.28 4.43
N VAL A 226 -3.98 -0.11 4.31
CA VAL A 226 -3.30 0.29 3.06
C VAL A 226 -2.70 -0.97 2.41
N PRO A 227 -2.94 -1.24 1.11
CA PRO A 227 -2.45 -2.44 0.43
C PRO A 227 -0.97 -2.72 0.67
N GLY A 228 -0.65 -3.90 1.19
CA GLY A 228 0.70 -4.32 1.54
C GLY A 228 1.66 -4.40 0.35
N TYR A 229 2.96 -4.46 0.64
CA TYR A 229 3.99 -4.75 -0.34
C TYR A 229 3.85 -6.17 -0.88
N TYR A 230 4.05 -6.38 -2.18
CA TYR A 230 4.26 -7.74 -2.70
C TYR A 230 5.68 -8.21 -2.35
N PRO A 231 5.89 -9.51 -2.04
CA PRO A 231 7.23 -10.05 -1.86
C PRO A 231 8.08 -9.83 -3.13
N SER A 232 9.27 -9.24 -2.98
CA SER A 232 10.21 -9.08 -4.08
C SER A 232 11.03 -10.36 -4.24
N ASN A 233 10.90 -11.03 -5.39
CA ASN A 233 11.68 -12.22 -5.73
C ASN A 233 13.10 -11.89 -6.25
N LYS A 234 13.53 -10.61 -6.20
CA LYS A 234 14.85 -10.15 -6.64
C LYS A 234 15.54 -9.36 -5.51
N PRO A 235 16.71 -9.80 -5.00
CA PRO A 235 17.51 -9.02 -4.07
C PRO A 235 17.81 -7.62 -4.61
N GLY A 236 17.79 -6.61 -3.74
CA GLY A 236 18.05 -5.21 -4.09
C GLY A 236 16.92 -4.48 -4.86
N VAL A 237 15.89 -5.18 -5.34
CA VAL A 237 14.73 -4.55 -5.98
C VAL A 237 13.69 -4.21 -4.91
N GLU A 238 13.39 -2.91 -4.77
CA GLU A 238 12.38 -2.39 -3.83
C GLU A 238 11.05 -3.15 -3.98
N PRO A 239 10.42 -3.62 -2.87
CA PRO A 239 9.15 -4.33 -2.93
C PRO A 239 8.06 -3.51 -3.62
N LYS A 240 7.69 -3.87 -4.85
CA LYS A 240 6.64 -3.17 -5.58
C LYS A 240 5.29 -3.44 -4.90
N ARG A 241 4.53 -2.40 -4.58
CA ARG A 241 3.18 -2.52 -4.00
C ARG A 241 2.12 -2.04 -5.00
N PRO A 242 0.87 -2.52 -4.91
CA PRO A 242 -0.21 -2.04 -5.75
C PRO A 242 -0.70 -0.70 -5.19
N CYS A 243 -0.04 0.38 -5.59
CA CYS A 243 -0.49 1.75 -5.33
C CYS A 243 -1.86 1.92 -6.00
N ARG A 244 -2.93 1.95 -5.20
CA ARG A 244 -4.32 2.07 -5.63
C ARG A 244 -5.01 3.18 -4.82
N PRO A 245 -6.15 3.72 -5.28
CA PRO A 245 -6.93 4.63 -4.46
C PRO A 245 -7.41 3.95 -3.16
N ILE A 246 -7.38 4.68 -2.05
CA ILE A 246 -7.73 4.17 -0.73
C ILE A 246 -9.16 4.62 -0.39
N ASN A 247 -10.09 3.67 -0.28
CA ASN A 247 -11.50 3.94 0.04
C ASN A 247 -11.67 4.17 1.56
N LEU A 248 -11.92 5.42 1.94
CA LEU A 248 -12.06 5.84 3.34
C LEU A 248 -13.53 5.86 3.83
N THR A 249 -14.50 5.65 2.94
CA THR A 249 -15.96 5.82 3.16
C THR A 249 -16.55 5.03 4.33
N HIS A 250 -15.85 4.00 4.82
CA HIS A 250 -16.27 3.18 5.96
C HIS A 250 -15.84 3.77 7.33
N LEU A 251 -14.88 4.69 7.35
CA LEU A 251 -14.36 5.37 8.56
C LEU A 251 -14.85 6.83 8.70
N MET A 252 -15.55 7.34 7.69
CA MET A 252 -16.05 8.72 7.64
C MET A 252 -17.32 8.90 8.48
N TYR A 253 -17.39 9.98 9.24
CA TYR A 253 -18.62 10.50 9.81
C TYR A 253 -19.52 11.01 8.67
N LEU A 254 -20.60 10.28 8.39
CA LEU A 254 -21.60 10.62 7.37
C LEU A 254 -22.66 11.57 7.96
N SER A 255 -22.22 12.75 8.37
CA SER A 255 -23.02 13.84 8.96
C SER A 255 -22.32 15.18 8.73
N ALA A 256 -22.83 16.26 9.32
CA ALA A 256 -22.15 17.56 9.35
C ALA A 256 -20.90 17.60 10.26
N ALA A 257 -20.55 16.49 10.93
CA ALA A 257 -19.36 16.42 11.76
C ALA A 257 -18.07 16.44 10.92
N THR A 258 -17.09 17.21 11.38
CA THR A 258 -15.77 17.31 10.76
C THR A 258 -15.04 15.98 10.77
N ASN A 259 -14.56 15.55 9.60
CA ASN A 259 -13.69 14.41 9.43
C ASN A 259 -12.22 14.86 9.44
N ARG A 260 -11.37 14.12 10.15
CA ARG A 260 -9.92 14.30 10.14
C ARG A 260 -9.24 13.09 9.52
N ILE A 261 -8.47 13.31 8.45
CA ILE A 261 -7.54 12.33 7.92
C ILE A 261 -6.14 12.73 8.41
N THR A 262 -5.34 11.80 8.92
CA THR A 262 -3.89 11.98 9.03
C THR A 262 -3.22 11.02 8.06
N VAL A 263 -2.37 11.55 7.18
CA VAL A 263 -1.48 10.77 6.31
C VAL A 263 -0.11 10.75 6.96
N THR A 264 0.34 9.59 7.41
CA THR A 264 1.69 9.38 7.95
C THR A 264 2.58 8.81 6.85
N TRP A 265 3.75 9.39 6.59
CA TRP A 265 4.56 9.07 5.42
C TRP A 265 6.08 9.27 5.63
N GLY A 266 6.90 8.55 4.87
CA GLY A 266 8.35 8.61 4.94
C GLY A 266 8.95 9.69 4.06
N ASN A 267 9.59 10.71 4.66
CA ASN A 267 10.33 11.74 3.94
C ASN A 267 11.75 11.25 3.60
N TYR A 268 11.94 10.88 2.33
CA TYR A 268 13.20 10.37 1.79
C TYR A 268 13.60 11.06 0.47
N GLY A 269 13.35 12.38 0.37
CA GLY A 269 13.83 13.21 -0.75
C GLY A 269 13.03 13.10 -2.06
N LYS A 270 11.83 12.52 -2.03
CA LYS A 270 10.83 12.61 -3.11
C LYS A 270 9.59 13.35 -2.58
N SER A 271 9.11 14.35 -3.30
CA SER A 271 7.83 15.01 -3.01
C SER A 271 6.64 14.18 -3.49
N TYR A 272 5.57 14.19 -2.71
CA TYR A 272 4.32 13.50 -2.98
C TYR A 272 3.12 14.43 -2.79
N SER A 273 2.10 14.30 -3.62
CA SER A 273 0.85 15.06 -3.50
C SER A 273 -0.33 14.13 -3.23
N VAL A 274 -1.21 14.56 -2.32
CA VAL A 274 -2.44 13.87 -1.92
C VAL A 274 -3.67 14.62 -2.43
N GLY A 275 -4.65 13.90 -2.98
CA GLY A 275 -5.95 14.43 -3.35
C GLY A 275 -7.08 13.58 -2.75
N LEU A 276 -8.20 14.20 -2.43
CA LEU A 276 -9.37 13.54 -1.83
C LEU A 276 -10.58 13.77 -2.73
N TYR A 277 -11.24 12.69 -3.13
CA TYR A 277 -12.28 12.71 -4.15
C TYR A 277 -13.56 12.05 -3.66
N LEU A 278 -14.70 12.64 -4.01
CA LEU A 278 -15.96 11.91 -4.03
C LEU A 278 -16.09 11.27 -5.42
N VAL A 279 -16.19 9.95 -5.48
CA VAL A 279 -16.24 9.20 -6.75
C VAL A 279 -17.41 8.24 -6.79
N ARG A 280 -18.02 8.05 -7.97
CA ARG A 280 -18.91 6.93 -8.25
C ARG A 280 -18.10 5.78 -8.82
N GLN A 281 -18.11 4.63 -8.17
CA GLN A 281 -17.59 3.39 -8.73
C GLN A 281 -18.54 2.87 -9.83
N MET A 282 -17.96 2.58 -11.00
CA MET A 282 -18.65 2.06 -12.19
C MET A 282 -18.56 0.53 -12.22
N THR A 283 -19.59 -0.15 -12.74
CA THR A 283 -19.51 -1.60 -12.98
C THR A 283 -18.77 -1.94 -14.28
N SER A 284 -18.29 -3.18 -14.40
CA SER A 284 -17.72 -3.70 -15.65
C SER A 284 -18.70 -3.62 -16.83
N ALA A 285 -19.99 -3.81 -16.58
CA ALA A 285 -21.05 -3.70 -17.59
C ALA A 285 -21.20 -2.25 -18.11
N GLU A 286 -21.14 -1.25 -17.22
CA GLU A 286 -21.17 0.16 -17.63
C GLU A 286 -19.94 0.54 -18.45
N LEU A 287 -18.76 0.05 -18.08
CA LEU A 287 -17.55 0.29 -18.86
C LEU A 287 -17.57 -0.43 -20.22
N LEU A 288 -18.11 -1.64 -20.29
CA LEU A 288 -18.30 -2.35 -21.55
C LEU A 288 -19.31 -1.63 -22.46
N GLN A 289 -20.41 -1.09 -21.91
CA GLN A 289 -21.36 -0.27 -22.66
C GLN A 289 -20.71 1.00 -23.17
N ARG A 290 -19.91 1.70 -22.34
CA ARG A 290 -19.14 2.89 -22.73
C ARG A 290 -18.07 2.58 -23.79
N LEU A 291 -17.43 1.43 -23.72
CA LEU A 291 -16.45 0.99 -24.72
C LEU A 291 -17.13 0.73 -26.07
N LYS A 292 -18.31 0.10 -26.06
CA LYS A 292 -19.14 -0.11 -27.27
C LYS A 292 -19.55 1.20 -27.94
N THR A 293 -19.87 2.26 -27.18
CA THR A 293 -20.25 3.57 -27.74
C THR A 293 -19.07 4.43 -28.19
N ILE A 294 -17.84 4.17 -27.73
CA ILE A 294 -16.62 4.85 -28.22
C ILE A 294 -16.20 4.35 -29.62
N GLY A 295 -16.72 3.20 -30.05
CA GLY A 295 -16.62 2.70 -31.42
C GLY A 295 -15.73 1.48 -31.57
N ILE A 296 -16.21 0.52 -32.37
CA ILE A 296 -15.38 -0.57 -32.90
C ILE A 296 -14.45 0.05 -33.97
N LYS A 297 -13.15 -0.28 -33.94
CA LYS A 297 -12.21 0.18 -34.98
C LYS A 297 -12.72 -0.23 -36.37
N HIS A 298 -12.65 0.67 -37.35
CA HIS A 298 -13.10 0.37 -38.71
C HIS A 298 -12.39 -0.89 -39.24
N PRO A 299 -13.09 -1.88 -39.83
CA PRO A 299 -12.48 -3.16 -40.21
C PRO A 299 -11.25 -3.03 -41.12
N GLU A 300 -11.19 -1.97 -41.91
CA GLU A 300 -10.06 -1.65 -42.80
C GLU A 300 -8.78 -1.28 -42.05
N LEU A 301 -8.87 -0.73 -40.83
CA LEU A 301 -7.70 -0.51 -39.96
C LEU A 301 -7.13 -1.83 -39.43
N CYS A 302 -7.93 -2.90 -39.35
CA CYS A 302 -7.43 -4.24 -39.06
C CYS A 302 -6.78 -4.84 -40.31
N LYS A 303 -7.43 -4.74 -41.49
CA LYS A 303 -6.85 -5.20 -42.76
C LYS A 303 -5.51 -4.52 -43.05
N ALA A 304 -5.38 -3.21 -42.80
CA ALA A 304 -4.12 -2.48 -43.01
C ALA A 304 -2.97 -2.97 -42.11
N LEU A 305 -3.26 -3.58 -40.96
CA LEU A 305 -2.27 -4.20 -40.09
C LEU A 305 -1.90 -5.64 -40.53
N GLU A 306 -2.83 -6.35 -41.17
CA GLU A 306 -2.57 -7.64 -41.83
C GLU A 306 -1.74 -7.47 -43.12
N PHE A 307 -1.95 -6.35 -43.84
CA PHE A 307 -1.25 -5.99 -45.07
C PHE A 307 0.10 -5.28 -44.87
N VAL A 308 0.71 -5.34 -43.68
CA VAL A 308 2.14 -4.99 -43.52
C VAL A 308 2.97 -5.96 -44.36
N PRO A 309 3.66 -5.52 -45.44
CA PRO A 309 4.30 -6.45 -46.35
C PRO A 309 5.45 -7.21 -45.69
N ARG A 310 5.63 -8.48 -46.04
CA ARG A 310 6.78 -9.30 -45.61
C ARG A 310 8.12 -8.87 -46.24
N SER A 311 8.24 -7.65 -46.78
CA SER A 311 9.42 -7.12 -47.47
C SER A 311 10.65 -6.90 -46.57
N TYR A 312 10.50 -7.09 -45.25
CA TYR A 312 11.62 -7.15 -44.28
C TYR A 312 11.91 -8.57 -43.77
N ARG A 313 11.57 -9.61 -44.54
CA ARG A 313 12.22 -10.93 -44.43
C ARG A 313 13.22 -11.05 -45.58
N GLY A 314 14.50 -10.89 -45.25
CA GLY A 314 15.52 -10.49 -46.22
C GLY A 314 16.08 -11.60 -47.11
N GLU A 315 16.32 -11.21 -48.36
CA GLU A 315 17.23 -11.80 -49.34
C GLU A 315 17.89 -10.60 -50.07
N CYS A 316 19.17 -10.55 -50.45
CA CYS A 316 20.31 -11.40 -50.11
C CYS A 316 21.61 -10.62 -50.41
N ARG A 317 22.64 -10.79 -49.58
CA ARG A 317 24.07 -10.92 -49.97
C ARG A 317 24.92 -11.30 -48.75
#